data_AF-A0A4P9ZFU1-F1
#
_entry.id   AF-A0A4P9ZFU1-F1
#
_cell.length_a   1.000
_cell.length_b   1.000
_cell.length_c   1.000
_cell.angle_alpha   90.00
_cell.angle_beta   90.00
_cell.angle_gamma   90.00
#
_symmetry.space_group_name_H-M   'P 1'
#
loop_
_entity.id
_entity.type
_entity.pdbx_description
1 polymer ?
#
loop_
_entity_poly.entity_id
_entity_poly.type
_entity_poly.pdbx_seq_one_letter_code
_entity_poly.pdbx_strand_id
1 'polypeptide(L)'
;KTPKHYRRFRSRSLPIINYTLRAMFSHLHSVHSGTSLPPINLQSLKEIDLQEILKNPQLRHDILFDPQLQFRPNLDGERGRRKKSAIERYWHEIEVECKLFFYQPERGGVDAQLALKLMRLRALFSTLREILLSLLPMKDRLPVNEIIDIELIVQQLNYRLFDFVAMAKWLGDVFKSHCAPMRDLWVLDMISKFQQAFDESLVAKLVEGLRLIFSILEAMKLDVANHQIRIFRPVLIETATDFEKDYFSQLITHSKIDISDSLKWFQRGYNKRQGDPPPDLLSVLSSLVIELLLCRNMATEFPSTLAFDHTRLVLLRADVRQLVCVQLCIVLFKQVSANYASVLLKPMCIKPETIVRLQEQILAIVTDDNGNVKWTRNVQAIALQVVKIVVNGKSAVDTLLQLSVPQPLVDFCYNWLLKQIQPSTEVYGLMEEKIFKELLEQITAANKSCAVLSASSAAAQSLADPKTSGFNFLKQRKADSEMAGILLRISTLVKFHWSVFGDYYTEYV
;
A
#
# COMPACT_ATOMS: atom_id res chain seq x y z
N LYS A 1 -24.47 33.51 -1.57
CA LYS A 1 -23.00 33.44 -1.32
C LYS A 1 -22.72 32.22 -0.46
N THR A 2 -22.50 31.05 -1.09
CA THR A 2 -22.34 29.75 -0.44
C THR A 2 -20.85 29.44 -0.20
N PRO A 3 -20.48 28.81 0.93
CA PRO A 3 -19.08 28.56 1.26
C PRO A 3 -18.57 27.29 0.55
N LYS A 4 -17.40 27.41 -0.09
CA LYS A 4 -16.69 26.31 -0.74
C LYS A 4 -16.06 25.40 0.33
N HIS A 5 -16.57 24.19 0.49
CA HIS A 5 -15.98 23.16 1.33
C HIS A 5 -14.70 22.59 0.68
N TYR A 6 -13.54 22.85 1.30
CA TYR A 6 -12.29 22.15 1.01
C TYR A 6 -12.38 20.69 1.49
N ARG A 7 -12.24 19.72 0.59
CA ARG A 7 -12.13 18.29 0.93
C ARG A 7 -10.71 18.00 1.44
N ARG A 8 -10.61 17.47 2.67
CA ARG A 8 -9.39 16.88 3.24
C ARG A 8 -9.12 15.52 2.60
N PHE A 9 -7.97 15.35 1.97
CA PHE A 9 -7.46 14.05 1.54
C PHE A 9 -6.93 13.28 2.76
N ARG A 10 -7.39 12.04 2.94
CA ARG A 10 -6.79 11.03 3.83
C ARG A 10 -6.32 9.87 2.97
N SER A 11 -5.04 9.57 3.06
CA SER A 11 -4.33 8.49 2.37
C SER A 11 -4.40 7.18 3.16
N ARG A 12 -4.97 6.13 2.55
CA ARG A 12 -4.60 4.70 2.65
C ARG A 12 -5.29 3.95 1.50
N SER A 13 -4.74 4.15 0.31
CA SER A 13 -4.91 3.39 -0.93
C SER A 13 -4.08 4.15 -1.96
N LEU A 14 -3.41 3.42 -2.86
CA LEU A 14 -2.56 3.94 -3.94
C LEU A 14 -3.06 5.30 -4.50
N PRO A 15 -2.17 6.26 -4.76
CA PRO A 15 -2.59 7.51 -5.36
C PRO A 15 -3.11 7.23 -6.77
N ILE A 16 -4.33 7.68 -7.07
CA ILE A 16 -4.75 7.82 -8.46
C ILE A 16 -4.05 9.07 -8.96
N ILE A 17 -2.89 8.89 -9.58
CA ILE A 17 -2.20 9.94 -10.30
C ILE A 17 -2.70 9.88 -11.75
N ASN A 18 -3.89 10.44 -11.95
CA ASN A 18 -4.44 10.66 -13.29
C ASN A 18 -3.83 11.94 -13.86
N TYR A 19 -2.65 11.87 -14.46
CA TYR A 19 -2.27 12.87 -15.46
C TYR A 19 -2.97 12.48 -16.77
N THR A 20 -3.91 13.32 -17.20
CA THR A 20 -4.59 13.32 -18.51
C THR A 20 -5.71 12.30 -18.77
N LEU A 21 -6.91 12.51 -18.18
CA LEU A 21 -8.15 11.89 -18.73
C LEU A 21 -9.37 12.81 -18.66
N ARG A 22 -9.38 13.87 -19.48
CA ARG A 22 -10.64 14.50 -19.95
C ARG A 22 -11.36 13.64 -21.01
N ALA A 23 -10.83 12.45 -21.33
CA ALA A 23 -11.34 11.57 -22.38
C ALA A 23 -11.85 10.17 -21.91
N MET A 24 -11.90 9.87 -20.61
CA MET A 24 -12.43 8.58 -20.11
C MET A 24 -13.58 8.70 -19.08
N PHE A 25 -14.10 9.90 -18.84
CA PHE A 25 -15.23 10.12 -17.92
C PHE A 25 -16.62 10.02 -18.57
N SER A 26 -16.72 9.42 -19.76
CA SER A 26 -18.00 9.15 -20.44
C SER A 26 -18.57 7.74 -20.19
N HIS A 27 -18.00 6.94 -19.28
CA HIS A 27 -18.49 5.58 -19.00
C HIS A 27 -18.93 5.30 -17.56
N LEU A 28 -19.12 6.33 -16.72
CA LEU A 28 -19.66 6.17 -15.37
C LEU A 28 -21.01 6.86 -15.13
N HIS A 29 -21.68 7.28 -16.21
CA HIS A 29 -23.09 7.61 -16.18
C HIS A 29 -23.84 6.73 -17.17
N SER A 30 -24.14 5.53 -16.72
CA SER A 30 -25.18 4.68 -17.29
C SER A 30 -25.86 4.00 -16.11
N VAL A 31 -26.81 4.72 -15.50
CA VAL A 31 -27.95 4.08 -14.87
C VAL A 31 -28.70 3.44 -16.03
N HIS A 32 -28.34 2.21 -16.38
CA HIS A 32 -29.13 1.38 -17.27
C HIS A 32 -29.67 0.24 -16.42
N SER A 33 -30.99 0.17 -16.36
CA SER A 33 -31.76 -1.02 -16.07
C SER A 33 -31.35 -2.14 -17.03
N GLY A 34 -30.26 -2.82 -16.69
CA GLY A 34 -29.63 -3.91 -17.43
C GLY A 34 -28.96 -4.85 -16.43
N THR A 35 -28.98 -6.15 -16.75
CA THR A 35 -28.50 -7.25 -15.91
C THR A 35 -27.13 -6.96 -15.27
N SER A 36 -27.09 -6.87 -13.94
CA SER A 36 -25.84 -6.65 -13.19
C SER A 36 -24.97 -7.91 -13.26
N LEU A 37 -23.72 -7.77 -13.70
CA LEU A 37 -22.72 -8.85 -13.65
C LEU A 37 -22.28 -9.09 -12.21
N PRO A 38 -21.79 -10.31 -11.89
CA PRO A 38 -21.19 -10.59 -10.59
C PRO A 38 -20.04 -9.62 -10.28
N PRO A 39 -19.84 -9.19 -9.02
CA PRO A 39 -18.75 -8.29 -8.66
C PRO A 39 -17.35 -8.83 -8.98
N ILE A 40 -17.22 -10.16 -8.96
CA ILE A 40 -16.03 -10.89 -9.40
C ILE A 40 -16.36 -11.44 -10.80
N ASN A 41 -15.81 -10.79 -11.82
CA ASN A 41 -16.01 -11.14 -13.23
C ASN A 41 -14.68 -11.01 -14.01
N LEU A 42 -14.65 -11.47 -15.27
CA LEU A 42 -13.46 -11.38 -16.12
C LEU A 42 -12.88 -9.97 -16.18
N GLN A 43 -13.71 -8.93 -16.30
CA GLN A 43 -13.24 -7.54 -16.36
C GLN A 43 -12.52 -7.13 -15.07
N SER A 44 -13.07 -7.50 -13.91
CA SER A 44 -12.44 -7.22 -12.61
C SER A 44 -11.13 -7.99 -12.39
N LEU A 45 -11.00 -9.17 -12.99
CA LEU A 45 -9.82 -10.03 -12.87
C LEU A 45 -8.75 -9.76 -13.95
N LYS A 46 -9.12 -9.11 -15.05
CA LYS A 46 -8.22 -8.76 -16.16
C LYS A 46 -7.14 -7.75 -15.75
N GLU A 47 -7.44 -6.85 -14.81
CA GLU A 47 -6.49 -5.85 -14.30
C GLU A 47 -5.23 -6.49 -13.67
N ILE A 48 -5.31 -7.76 -13.24
CA ILE A 48 -4.21 -8.52 -12.64
C ILE A 48 -3.68 -9.61 -13.58
N ASP A 49 -3.98 -9.53 -14.88
CA ASP A 49 -3.35 -10.39 -15.88
C ASP A 49 -1.92 -9.95 -16.16
N LEU A 50 -1.04 -10.92 -16.44
CA LEU A 50 0.37 -10.68 -16.71
C LEU A 50 0.59 -9.59 -17.77
N GLN A 51 -0.16 -9.60 -18.88
CA GLN A 51 0.01 -8.61 -19.94
C GLN A 51 -0.31 -7.18 -19.48
N GLU A 52 -1.32 -7.01 -18.63
CA GLU A 52 -1.70 -5.71 -18.08
C GLU A 52 -0.72 -5.27 -17.00
N ILE A 53 -0.24 -6.20 -16.16
CA ILE A 53 0.83 -5.98 -15.19
C ILE A 53 2.10 -5.47 -15.89
N LEU A 54 2.50 -6.14 -16.98
CA LEU A 54 3.69 -5.79 -17.74
C LEU A 54 3.54 -4.47 -18.49
N LYS A 55 2.34 -4.00 -18.82
CA LYS A 55 2.15 -2.70 -19.49
C LYS A 55 2.02 -1.53 -18.52
N ASN A 56 1.72 -1.79 -17.25
CA ASN A 56 1.45 -0.75 -16.28
C ASN A 56 2.75 -0.10 -15.76
N PRO A 57 3.04 1.17 -16.09
CA PRO A 57 4.30 1.82 -15.74
C PRO A 57 4.40 2.08 -14.23
N GLN A 58 3.31 2.51 -13.57
CA GLN A 58 3.29 2.75 -12.13
C GLN A 58 3.55 1.45 -11.35
N LEU A 59 2.94 0.33 -11.76
CA LEU A 59 3.13 -0.95 -11.09
C LEU A 59 4.57 -1.45 -11.22
N ARG A 60 5.17 -1.33 -12.42
CA ARG A 60 6.60 -1.66 -12.62
C ARG A 60 7.49 -0.81 -11.73
N HIS A 61 7.23 0.49 -11.69
CA HIS A 61 7.93 1.41 -10.82
C HIS A 61 7.81 1.00 -9.34
N ASP A 62 6.61 0.66 -8.87
CA ASP A 62 6.38 0.27 -7.47
C ASP A 62 7.04 -1.06 -7.09
N ILE A 63 7.19 -2.01 -8.02
CA ILE A 63 7.87 -3.30 -7.82
C ILE A 63 9.36 -3.12 -7.44
N LEU A 64 10.00 -2.02 -7.86
CA LEU A 64 11.38 -1.71 -7.50
C LEU A 64 11.53 -1.36 -6.02
N PHE A 65 10.55 -0.62 -5.49
CA PHE A 65 10.62 -0.04 -4.15
C PHE A 65 9.94 -0.90 -3.09
N ASP A 66 9.03 -1.80 -3.48
CA ASP A 66 8.34 -2.71 -2.57
C ASP A 66 8.60 -4.19 -2.93
N PRO A 67 9.59 -4.83 -2.26
CA PRO A 67 9.87 -6.25 -2.42
C PRO A 67 8.70 -7.16 -2.02
N GLN A 68 7.79 -6.69 -1.16
CA GLN A 68 6.63 -7.43 -0.66
C GLN A 68 5.35 -7.16 -1.46
N LEU A 69 5.43 -6.36 -2.53
CA LEU A 69 4.29 -6.05 -3.38
C LEU A 69 3.64 -7.34 -3.88
N GLN A 70 2.37 -7.47 -3.53
CA GLN A 70 1.49 -8.56 -3.96
C GLN A 70 0.06 -8.04 -4.06
N PHE A 71 -0.70 -8.58 -5.00
CA PHE A 71 -2.12 -8.32 -5.11
C PHE A 71 -2.88 -8.94 -3.95
N ARG A 72 -3.82 -8.16 -3.42
CA ARG A 72 -4.76 -8.56 -2.38
C ARG A 72 -6.14 -7.98 -2.71
N PRO A 73 -7.23 -8.59 -2.24
CA PRO A 73 -8.55 -7.98 -2.37
C PRO A 73 -8.58 -6.63 -1.66
N ASN A 74 -8.80 -5.55 -2.40
CA ASN A 74 -8.83 -4.21 -1.82
C ASN A 74 -10.24 -3.88 -1.30
N LEU A 75 -10.43 -3.99 0.01
CA LEU A 75 -11.66 -3.61 0.73
C LEU A 75 -11.45 -2.45 1.70
N ASP A 76 -10.30 -1.78 1.63
CA ASP A 76 -9.93 -0.72 2.56
C ASP A 76 -10.50 0.65 2.16
N GLY A 77 -10.70 1.48 3.18
CA GLY A 77 -11.09 2.88 3.03
C GLY A 77 -12.53 3.10 2.54
N GLU A 78 -12.80 4.33 2.10
CA GLU A 78 -14.12 4.73 1.58
C GLU A 78 -14.46 3.99 0.27
N ARG A 79 -13.47 3.79 -0.61
CA ARG A 79 -13.64 3.02 -1.85
C ARG A 79 -13.97 1.57 -1.57
N GLY A 80 -13.25 0.93 -0.65
CA GLY A 80 -13.50 -0.43 -0.20
C GLY A 80 -14.88 -0.61 0.43
N ARG A 81 -15.31 0.34 1.28
CA ARG A 81 -16.69 0.35 1.83
C ARG A 81 -17.75 0.42 0.74
N ARG A 82 -17.59 1.29 -0.27
CA ARG A 82 -18.51 1.36 -1.42
C ARG A 82 -18.52 0.06 -2.23
N LYS A 83 -17.35 -0.53 -2.48
CA LYS A 83 -17.22 -1.83 -3.17
C LYS A 83 -17.95 -2.91 -2.39
N LYS A 84 -17.76 -2.99 -1.07
CA LYS A 84 -18.44 -3.94 -0.18
C LYS A 84 -19.97 -3.76 -0.25
N SER A 85 -20.47 -2.54 -0.14
CA SER A 85 -21.91 -2.28 -0.26
C SER A 85 -22.49 -2.67 -1.61
N ALA A 86 -21.74 -2.50 -2.71
CA ALA A 86 -22.15 -2.96 -4.03
C ALA A 86 -22.17 -4.50 -4.14
N ILE A 87 -21.17 -5.18 -3.57
CA ILE A 87 -21.11 -6.64 -3.47
C ILE A 87 -22.31 -7.18 -2.69
N GLU A 88 -22.61 -6.64 -1.52
CA GLU A 88 -23.75 -7.09 -0.71
C GLU A 88 -25.08 -6.88 -1.44
N ARG A 89 -25.25 -5.76 -2.15
CA ARG A 89 -26.46 -5.50 -2.93
C ARG A 89 -26.65 -6.55 -4.03
N TYR A 90 -25.59 -6.89 -4.75
CA TYR A 90 -25.64 -7.91 -5.79
C TYR A 90 -26.06 -9.27 -5.23
N TRP A 91 -25.43 -9.73 -4.15
CA TRP A 91 -25.76 -11.04 -3.56
C TRP A 91 -27.16 -11.07 -2.95
N HIS A 92 -27.65 -9.93 -2.42
CA HIS A 92 -29.03 -9.81 -1.98
C HIS A 92 -30.02 -9.96 -3.15
N GLU A 93 -29.74 -9.36 -4.31
CA GLU A 93 -30.56 -9.55 -5.51
C GLU A 93 -30.57 -11.00 -6.00
N ILE A 94 -29.43 -11.71 -5.94
CA ILE A 94 -29.36 -13.15 -6.22
C ILE A 94 -30.19 -13.96 -5.22
N GLU A 95 -30.15 -13.61 -3.94
CA GLU A 95 -30.96 -14.29 -2.92
C GLU A 95 -32.47 -14.13 -3.17
N VAL A 96 -32.91 -12.94 -3.57
CA VAL A 96 -34.30 -12.70 -3.96
C VAL A 96 -34.67 -13.54 -5.19
N GLU A 97 -33.81 -13.60 -6.21
CA GLU A 97 -34.03 -14.41 -7.42
C GLU A 97 -34.11 -15.92 -7.09
N CYS A 98 -33.23 -16.42 -6.23
CA CYS A 98 -33.28 -17.80 -5.76
C CYS A 98 -34.53 -18.09 -4.90
N LYS A 99 -34.99 -17.16 -4.05
CA LYS A 99 -36.24 -17.35 -3.28
C LYS A 99 -37.45 -17.47 -4.18
N LEU A 100 -37.53 -16.66 -5.23
CA LEU A 100 -38.59 -16.74 -6.25
C LEU A 100 -38.55 -18.08 -6.99
N PHE A 101 -37.36 -18.62 -7.26
CA PHE A 101 -37.18 -19.93 -7.87
C PHE A 101 -37.78 -21.08 -7.04
N PHE A 102 -37.59 -21.07 -5.73
CA PHE A 102 -38.12 -22.10 -4.83
C PHE A 102 -39.59 -21.88 -4.39
N TYR A 103 -40.16 -20.69 -4.59
CA TYR A 103 -41.56 -20.41 -4.22
C TYR A 103 -42.54 -21.11 -5.19
N GLN A 104 -43.62 -21.68 -4.66
CA GLN A 104 -44.65 -22.39 -5.40
C GLN A 104 -45.95 -21.57 -5.34
N PRO A 105 -46.50 -21.07 -6.47
CA PRO A 105 -47.85 -20.52 -6.43
C PRO A 105 -48.83 -21.68 -6.34
N GLU A 106 -49.46 -21.84 -5.17
CA GLU A 106 -50.66 -22.67 -5.06
C GLU A 106 -51.77 -22.04 -5.92
N ARG A 107 -52.29 -22.82 -6.87
CA ARG A 107 -53.46 -22.55 -7.75
C ARG A 107 -53.21 -21.68 -9.00
N GLY A 108 -53.07 -22.37 -10.14
CA GLY A 108 -54.05 -22.27 -11.24
C GLY A 108 -54.33 -20.91 -11.89
N GLY A 109 -53.34 -20.02 -12.00
CA GLY A 109 -53.40 -18.83 -12.86
C GLY A 109 -52.46 -18.98 -14.05
N VAL A 110 -53.03 -19.06 -15.26
CA VAL A 110 -52.30 -19.18 -16.54
C VAL A 110 -51.45 -17.94 -16.81
N ASP A 111 -50.18 -18.19 -17.11
CA ASP A 111 -49.21 -17.46 -17.94
C ASP A 111 -49.06 -15.92 -17.83
N ALA A 112 -47.82 -15.49 -17.54
CA ALA A 112 -47.03 -14.58 -18.40
C ALA A 112 -46.02 -13.67 -17.66
N GLN A 113 -46.06 -13.52 -16.33
CA GLN A 113 -45.24 -12.48 -15.65
C GLN A 113 -44.13 -12.99 -14.72
N LEU A 114 -44.08 -14.29 -14.35
CA LEU A 114 -42.96 -14.86 -13.58
C LEU A 114 -41.80 -15.33 -14.47
N ALA A 115 -41.81 -14.95 -15.75
CA ALA A 115 -40.60 -14.79 -16.55
C ALA A 115 -39.83 -13.54 -16.08
N LEU A 116 -39.65 -13.36 -14.76
CA LEU A 116 -38.50 -12.66 -14.20
C LEU A 116 -37.31 -13.56 -14.50
N LYS A 117 -36.94 -13.51 -15.78
CA LYS A 117 -35.75 -14.02 -16.43
C LYS A 117 -34.69 -14.30 -15.38
N LEU A 118 -34.28 -15.57 -15.24
CA LEU A 118 -33.11 -16.07 -14.50
C LEU A 118 -31.81 -15.44 -15.02
N MET A 119 -31.83 -14.14 -15.25
CA MET A 119 -30.87 -13.38 -16.02
C MET A 119 -29.64 -13.13 -15.18
N ARG A 120 -29.78 -12.96 -13.87
CA ARG A 120 -28.61 -12.86 -12.99
C ARG A 120 -28.02 -14.23 -12.74
N LEU A 121 -28.81 -15.28 -12.52
CA LEU A 121 -28.28 -16.65 -12.42
C LEU A 121 -27.61 -17.09 -13.72
N ARG A 122 -28.22 -16.83 -14.88
CA ARG A 122 -27.59 -17.05 -16.19
C ARG A 122 -26.27 -16.30 -16.32
N ALA A 123 -26.26 -15.00 -15.98
CA ALA A 123 -25.04 -14.20 -16.03
C ALA A 123 -23.97 -14.71 -15.03
N LEU A 124 -24.39 -15.18 -13.85
CA LEU A 124 -23.52 -15.79 -12.83
C LEU A 124 -22.84 -17.04 -13.38
N PHE A 125 -23.60 -17.98 -13.95
CA PHE A 125 -23.03 -19.20 -14.54
C PHE A 125 -22.18 -18.92 -15.79
N SER A 126 -22.56 -17.96 -16.63
CA SER A 126 -21.73 -17.51 -17.76
C SER A 126 -20.38 -16.98 -17.27
N THR A 127 -20.41 -16.11 -16.25
CA THR A 127 -19.21 -15.52 -15.66
C THR A 127 -18.35 -16.60 -14.99
N LEU A 128 -18.95 -17.57 -14.30
CA LEU A 128 -18.26 -18.71 -13.71
C LEU A 128 -17.49 -19.51 -14.77
N ARG A 129 -18.16 -19.90 -15.86
CA ARG A 129 -17.55 -20.63 -16.98
C ARG A 129 -16.38 -19.84 -17.57
N GLU A 130 -16.61 -18.57 -17.85
CA GLU A 130 -15.62 -17.66 -18.43
C GLU A 130 -14.36 -17.53 -17.57
N ILE A 131 -14.50 -17.36 -16.25
CA ILE A 131 -13.37 -17.27 -15.33
C ILE A 131 -12.63 -18.62 -15.27
N LEU A 132 -13.35 -19.74 -15.18
CA LEU A 132 -12.73 -21.07 -15.17
C LEU A 132 -11.91 -21.32 -16.44
N LEU A 133 -12.44 -21.00 -17.62
CA LEU A 133 -11.70 -21.15 -18.88
C LEU A 133 -10.46 -20.25 -18.95
N SER A 134 -10.50 -19.05 -18.33
CA SER A 134 -9.35 -18.15 -18.22
C SER A 134 -8.26 -18.68 -17.27
N LEU A 135 -8.66 -19.34 -16.18
CA LEU A 135 -7.75 -19.85 -15.14
C LEU A 135 -7.15 -21.22 -15.47
N LEU A 136 -7.94 -22.09 -16.10
CA LEU A 136 -7.59 -23.49 -16.29
C LEU A 136 -6.78 -23.72 -17.57
N PRO A 137 -5.83 -24.68 -17.54
CA PRO A 137 -5.04 -25.05 -18.70
C PRO A 137 -5.93 -25.75 -19.76
N MET A 138 -5.47 -25.78 -21.01
CA MET A 138 -6.27 -26.27 -22.16
C MET A 138 -6.90 -27.66 -21.95
N LYS A 139 -6.18 -28.57 -21.29
CA LYS A 139 -6.63 -29.95 -21.03
C LYS A 139 -7.92 -30.03 -20.18
N ASP A 140 -8.13 -29.06 -19.29
CA ASP A 140 -9.24 -29.07 -18.32
C ASP A 140 -10.42 -28.20 -18.78
N ARG A 141 -10.35 -27.63 -19.99
CA ARG A 141 -11.41 -26.77 -20.55
C ARG A 141 -12.59 -27.54 -21.12
N LEU A 142 -12.37 -28.76 -21.63
CA LEU A 142 -13.44 -29.57 -22.20
C LEU A 142 -14.50 -29.94 -21.15
N PRO A 143 -14.15 -30.50 -19.97
CA PRO A 143 -15.13 -30.80 -18.93
C PRO A 143 -15.91 -29.57 -18.45
N VAL A 144 -15.26 -28.41 -18.40
CA VAL A 144 -15.92 -27.14 -18.02
C VAL A 144 -16.99 -26.75 -19.04
N ASN A 145 -16.72 -26.90 -20.33
CA ASN A 145 -17.68 -26.56 -21.39
C ASN A 145 -18.87 -27.53 -21.42
N GLU A 146 -18.64 -28.81 -21.14
CA GLU A 146 -19.67 -29.85 -21.12
C GLU A 146 -20.58 -29.73 -19.88
N ILE A 147 -20.00 -29.48 -18.70
CA ILE A 147 -20.74 -29.46 -17.43
C ILE A 147 -21.39 -28.09 -17.19
N ILE A 148 -20.71 -26.99 -17.59
CA ILE A 148 -21.25 -25.63 -17.48
C ILE A 148 -21.79 -25.16 -18.84
N ASP A 149 -22.67 -25.97 -19.44
CA ASP A 149 -23.47 -25.54 -20.58
C ASP A 149 -24.59 -24.61 -20.10
N ILE A 150 -24.49 -23.33 -20.48
CA ILE A 150 -25.42 -22.29 -20.03
C ILE A 150 -26.84 -22.55 -20.51
N GLU A 151 -27.03 -23.12 -21.69
CA GLU A 151 -28.37 -23.42 -22.21
C GLU A 151 -29.00 -24.56 -21.42
N LEU A 152 -28.24 -25.64 -21.20
CA LEU A 152 -28.70 -26.78 -20.40
C LEU A 152 -28.97 -26.39 -18.95
N ILE A 153 -28.09 -25.62 -18.31
CA ILE A 153 -28.28 -25.13 -16.94
C ILE A 153 -29.57 -24.31 -16.86
N VAL A 154 -29.79 -23.38 -17.80
CA VAL A 154 -31.00 -22.55 -17.81
C VAL A 154 -32.25 -23.41 -18.01
N GLN A 155 -32.20 -24.44 -18.86
CA GLN A 155 -33.29 -25.39 -19.00
C GLN A 155 -33.55 -26.17 -17.71
N GLN A 156 -32.51 -26.75 -17.10
CA GLN A 156 -32.62 -27.50 -15.84
C GLN A 156 -33.13 -26.62 -14.70
N LEU A 157 -32.73 -25.36 -14.64
CA LEU A 157 -33.29 -24.38 -13.71
C LEU A 157 -34.76 -24.12 -14.03
N ASN A 158 -35.17 -23.86 -15.26
CA ASN A 158 -36.59 -23.63 -15.57
C ASN A 158 -37.50 -24.80 -15.14
N TYR A 159 -37.01 -26.04 -15.28
CA TYR A 159 -37.73 -27.25 -14.85
C TYR A 159 -37.48 -27.67 -13.39
N ARG A 160 -36.68 -26.91 -12.63
CA ARG A 160 -36.32 -27.19 -11.23
C ARG A 160 -35.60 -28.53 -11.00
N LEU A 161 -34.81 -28.96 -11.98
CA LEU A 161 -34.07 -30.23 -11.96
C LEU A 161 -32.56 -30.04 -11.77
N PHE A 162 -32.10 -28.80 -11.58
CA PHE A 162 -30.67 -28.51 -11.44
C PHE A 162 -30.12 -29.01 -10.09
N ASP A 163 -29.12 -29.88 -10.13
CA ASP A 163 -28.45 -30.41 -8.94
C ASP A 163 -27.24 -29.54 -8.54
N PHE A 164 -27.48 -28.63 -7.60
CA PHE A 164 -26.45 -27.76 -7.05
C PHE A 164 -25.37 -28.53 -6.26
N VAL A 165 -25.71 -29.65 -5.63
CA VAL A 165 -24.76 -30.42 -4.81
C VAL A 165 -23.79 -31.19 -5.70
N ALA A 166 -24.27 -31.80 -6.78
CA ALA A 166 -23.43 -32.45 -7.78
C ALA A 166 -22.46 -31.44 -8.42
N MET A 167 -22.96 -30.27 -8.82
CA MET A 167 -22.12 -29.19 -9.36
C MET A 167 -21.04 -28.76 -8.34
N ALA A 168 -21.41 -28.57 -7.08
CA ALA A 168 -20.48 -28.16 -6.04
C ALA A 168 -19.36 -29.19 -5.78
N LYS A 169 -19.69 -30.49 -5.83
CA LYS A 169 -18.71 -31.58 -5.73
C LYS A 169 -17.72 -31.56 -6.90
N TRP A 170 -18.23 -31.46 -8.13
CA TRP A 170 -17.38 -31.38 -9.32
C TRP A 170 -16.48 -30.13 -9.30
N LEU A 171 -17.04 -28.95 -8.99
CA LEU A 171 -16.24 -27.73 -8.80
C LEU A 171 -15.21 -27.90 -7.68
N GLY A 172 -15.56 -28.63 -6.63
CA GLY A 172 -14.65 -28.94 -5.54
C GLY A 172 -13.44 -29.75 -5.98
N ASP A 173 -13.62 -30.75 -6.85
CA ASP A 173 -12.53 -31.54 -7.42
C ASP A 173 -11.65 -30.69 -8.34
N VAL A 174 -12.26 -29.85 -9.18
CA VAL A 174 -11.54 -28.88 -10.03
C VAL A 174 -10.71 -27.92 -9.16
N PHE A 175 -11.30 -27.33 -8.12
CA PHE A 175 -10.59 -26.40 -7.24
C PHE A 175 -9.46 -27.09 -6.47
N LYS A 176 -9.66 -28.29 -5.91
CA LYS A 176 -8.58 -29.02 -5.23
C LYS A 176 -7.42 -29.39 -6.18
N SER A 177 -7.71 -29.65 -7.45
CA SER A 177 -6.69 -29.98 -8.44
C SER A 177 -5.84 -28.77 -8.87
N HIS A 178 -6.41 -27.56 -8.84
CA HIS A 178 -5.78 -26.36 -9.41
C HIS A 178 -5.43 -25.27 -8.39
N CYS A 179 -6.03 -25.27 -7.21
CA CYS A 179 -5.72 -24.32 -6.13
C CYS A 179 -4.47 -24.73 -5.35
N ALA A 180 -3.95 -23.78 -4.56
CA ALA A 180 -2.98 -24.12 -3.52
C ALA A 180 -3.65 -24.94 -2.38
N PRO A 181 -2.97 -25.92 -1.77
CA PRO A 181 -3.56 -26.80 -0.74
C PRO A 181 -4.18 -26.06 0.45
N MET A 182 -3.66 -24.87 0.78
CA MET A 182 -4.22 -24.01 1.83
C MET A 182 -5.65 -23.52 1.56
N ARG A 183 -6.13 -23.62 0.31
CA ARG A 183 -7.49 -23.25 -0.11
C ARG A 183 -8.50 -24.39 0.07
N ASP A 184 -8.06 -25.61 0.34
CA ASP A 184 -8.94 -26.78 0.42
C ASP A 184 -10.01 -26.64 1.51
N LEU A 185 -9.69 -25.96 2.61
CA LEU A 185 -10.67 -25.64 3.66
C LEU A 185 -11.84 -24.79 3.14
N TRP A 186 -11.58 -23.85 2.22
CA TRP A 186 -12.62 -23.02 1.61
C TRP A 186 -13.48 -23.85 0.65
N VAL A 187 -12.85 -24.78 -0.08
CA VAL A 187 -13.54 -25.71 -0.97
C VAL A 187 -14.46 -26.65 -0.17
N LEU A 188 -14.00 -27.16 0.97
CA LEU A 188 -14.80 -27.99 1.85
C LEU A 188 -15.98 -27.22 2.46
N ASP A 189 -15.75 -25.98 2.92
CA ASP A 189 -16.83 -25.11 3.41
C ASP A 189 -17.85 -24.83 2.29
N MET A 190 -17.40 -24.52 1.07
CA MET A 190 -18.27 -24.33 -0.10
C MET A 190 -19.18 -25.54 -0.32
N ILE A 191 -18.63 -26.76 -0.39
CA ILE A 191 -19.43 -27.99 -0.58
C ILE A 191 -20.42 -28.18 0.58
N SER A 192 -19.97 -27.94 1.82
CA SER A 192 -20.80 -28.03 3.02
C SER A 192 -21.99 -27.07 2.97
N LYS A 193 -21.81 -25.84 2.46
CA LYS A 193 -22.93 -24.88 2.28
C LYS A 193 -23.99 -25.38 1.31
N PHE A 194 -23.59 -25.99 0.20
CA PHE A 194 -24.55 -26.57 -0.75
C PHE A 194 -25.29 -27.78 -0.15
N GLN A 195 -24.59 -28.61 0.63
CA GLN A 195 -25.22 -29.74 1.34
C GLN A 195 -26.22 -29.24 2.40
N GLN A 196 -25.84 -28.27 3.24
CA GLN A 196 -26.74 -27.64 4.22
C GLN A 196 -27.94 -26.99 3.54
N ALA A 197 -27.75 -26.33 2.40
CA ALA A 197 -28.84 -25.72 1.64
C ALA A 197 -29.87 -26.77 1.17
N PHE A 198 -29.42 -27.96 0.80
CA PHE A 198 -30.27 -29.07 0.41
C PHE A 198 -30.98 -29.69 1.62
N ASP A 199 -30.23 -30.02 2.68
CA ASP A 199 -30.75 -30.71 3.87
C ASP A 199 -31.74 -29.83 4.66
N GLU A 200 -31.43 -28.54 4.81
CA GLU A 200 -32.24 -27.57 5.58
C GLU A 200 -33.25 -26.80 4.70
N SER A 201 -33.20 -26.97 3.36
CA SER A 201 -34.01 -26.22 2.39
C SER A 201 -33.89 -24.69 2.53
N LEU A 202 -32.70 -24.19 2.87
CA LEU A 202 -32.43 -22.77 3.10
C LEU A 202 -31.73 -22.10 1.91
N VAL A 203 -32.43 -21.17 1.27
CA VAL A 203 -31.89 -20.37 0.14
C VAL A 203 -30.67 -19.54 0.54
N ALA A 204 -30.62 -19.05 1.79
CA ALA A 204 -29.47 -18.27 2.27
C ALA A 204 -28.15 -19.08 2.18
N LYS A 205 -28.18 -20.37 2.52
CA LYS A 205 -27.02 -21.28 2.44
C LYS A 205 -26.60 -21.54 0.99
N LEU A 206 -27.56 -21.65 0.08
CA LEU A 206 -27.28 -21.78 -1.36
C LEU A 206 -26.51 -20.56 -1.88
N VAL A 207 -26.96 -19.36 -1.52
CA VAL A 207 -26.32 -18.11 -1.95
C VAL A 207 -24.95 -17.93 -1.30
N GLU A 208 -24.79 -18.32 -0.03
CA GLU A 208 -23.47 -18.41 0.62
C GLU A 208 -22.51 -19.33 -0.17
N GLY A 209 -22.98 -20.51 -0.59
CA GLY A 209 -22.20 -21.45 -1.42
C GLY A 209 -21.80 -20.84 -2.77
N LEU A 210 -22.74 -20.20 -3.48
CA LEU A 210 -22.46 -19.49 -4.75
C LEU A 210 -21.44 -18.36 -4.54
N ARG A 211 -21.53 -17.62 -3.43
CA ARG A 211 -20.57 -16.57 -3.08
C ARG A 211 -19.18 -17.12 -2.77
N LEU A 212 -19.10 -18.29 -2.13
CA LEU A 212 -17.83 -18.96 -1.87
C LEU A 212 -17.14 -19.39 -3.17
N ILE A 213 -17.88 -19.88 -4.18
CA ILE A 213 -17.32 -20.21 -5.51
C ILE A 213 -16.54 -19.01 -6.07
N PHE A 214 -17.17 -17.82 -6.11
CA PHE A 214 -16.52 -16.63 -6.66
C PHE A 214 -15.36 -16.14 -5.79
N SER A 215 -15.47 -16.30 -4.47
CA SER A 215 -14.37 -15.95 -3.55
C SER A 215 -13.14 -16.84 -3.76
N ILE A 216 -13.35 -18.14 -4.03
CA ILE A 216 -12.28 -19.08 -4.38
C ILE A 216 -11.68 -18.70 -5.74
N LEU A 217 -12.49 -18.38 -6.76
CA LEU A 217 -11.99 -17.96 -8.08
C LEU A 217 -11.14 -16.67 -8.02
N GLU A 218 -11.57 -15.66 -7.25
CA GLU A 218 -10.78 -14.45 -7.03
C GLU A 218 -9.44 -14.80 -6.35
N ALA A 219 -9.47 -15.65 -5.32
CA ALA A 219 -8.28 -16.11 -4.64
C ALA A 219 -7.33 -16.88 -5.57
N MET A 220 -7.85 -17.80 -6.40
CA MET A 220 -7.07 -18.53 -7.40
C MET A 220 -6.36 -17.58 -8.36
N LYS A 221 -7.09 -16.58 -8.90
CA LYS A 221 -6.51 -15.60 -9.81
C LYS A 221 -5.41 -14.79 -9.14
N LEU A 222 -5.64 -14.35 -7.90
CA LEU A 222 -4.64 -13.63 -7.11
C LEU A 222 -3.39 -14.48 -6.85
N ASP A 223 -3.56 -15.78 -6.54
CA ASP A 223 -2.45 -16.70 -6.31
C ASP A 223 -1.60 -16.83 -7.60
N VAL A 224 -2.24 -16.98 -8.76
CA VAL A 224 -1.56 -17.01 -10.07
C VAL A 224 -0.82 -15.69 -10.35
N ALA A 225 -1.48 -14.55 -10.21
CA ALA A 225 -0.88 -13.24 -10.48
C ALA A 225 0.30 -12.94 -9.55
N ASN A 226 0.19 -13.28 -8.26
CA ASN A 226 1.25 -13.09 -7.27
C ASN A 226 2.45 -14.01 -7.54
N HIS A 227 2.19 -15.26 -7.93
CA HIS A 227 3.24 -16.17 -8.37
C HIS A 227 3.97 -15.63 -9.60
N GLN A 228 3.23 -15.12 -10.59
CA GLN A 228 3.79 -14.49 -11.79
C GLN A 228 4.65 -13.27 -11.45
N ILE A 229 4.17 -12.34 -10.62
CA ILE A 229 4.97 -11.19 -10.16
C ILE A 229 6.28 -11.69 -9.54
N ARG A 230 6.24 -12.71 -8.68
CA ARG A 230 7.45 -13.24 -8.04
C ARG A 230 8.45 -13.79 -9.07
N ILE A 231 7.98 -14.49 -10.10
CA ILE A 231 8.82 -15.03 -11.18
C ILE A 231 9.41 -13.91 -12.03
N PHE A 232 8.61 -12.92 -12.43
CA PHE A 232 9.03 -11.87 -13.35
C PHE A 232 9.79 -10.73 -12.67
N ARG A 233 9.72 -10.60 -11.34
CA ARG A 233 10.37 -9.52 -10.57
C ARG A 233 11.84 -9.28 -10.92
N PRO A 234 12.72 -10.30 -11.07
CA PRO A 234 14.12 -10.06 -11.45
C PRO A 234 14.25 -9.33 -12.79
N VAL A 235 13.52 -9.77 -13.81
CA VAL A 235 13.55 -9.18 -15.16
C VAL A 235 12.92 -7.78 -15.16
N LEU A 236 11.84 -7.59 -14.39
CA LEU A 236 11.19 -6.28 -14.23
C LEU A 236 12.12 -5.25 -13.59
N ILE A 237 12.93 -5.65 -12.61
CA ILE A 237 13.91 -4.78 -11.96
C ILE A 237 15.07 -4.47 -12.91
N GLU A 238 15.57 -5.48 -13.63
CA GLU A 238 16.68 -5.32 -14.57
C GLU A 238 16.34 -4.35 -15.72
N THR A 239 15.11 -4.43 -16.25
CA THR A 239 14.65 -3.61 -17.39
C THR A 239 13.95 -2.32 -17.00
N ALA A 240 13.89 -1.98 -15.70
CA ALA A 240 13.10 -0.87 -15.20
C ALA A 240 13.51 0.50 -15.74
N THR A 241 14.83 0.78 -15.72
CA THR A 241 15.36 2.06 -16.16
C THR A 241 15.06 2.32 -17.63
N ASP A 242 15.32 1.34 -18.50
CA ASP A 242 15.08 1.46 -19.94
C ASP A 242 13.60 1.64 -20.25
N PHE A 243 12.74 0.87 -19.58
CA PHE A 243 11.30 0.98 -19.72
C PHE A 243 10.78 2.36 -19.30
N GLU A 244 11.23 2.89 -18.16
CA GLU A 244 10.75 4.17 -17.66
C GLU A 244 11.28 5.35 -18.52
N LYS A 245 12.53 5.26 -19.01
CA LYS A 245 13.07 6.21 -19.99
C LYS A 245 12.23 6.23 -21.28
N ASP A 246 11.96 5.07 -21.88
CA ASP A 246 11.16 4.98 -23.10
C ASP A 246 9.74 5.51 -22.88
N TYR A 247 9.10 5.12 -21.78
CA TYR A 247 7.77 5.61 -21.41
C TYR A 247 7.73 7.14 -21.31
N PHE A 248 8.60 7.76 -20.51
CA PHE A 248 8.58 9.22 -20.37
C PHE A 248 9.01 9.94 -21.66
N SER A 249 9.96 9.39 -22.41
CA SER A 249 10.38 9.97 -23.70
C SER A 249 9.24 9.99 -24.71
N GLN A 250 8.42 8.94 -24.78
CA GLN A 250 7.22 8.92 -25.61
C GLN A 250 6.19 9.96 -25.14
N LEU A 251 5.97 10.09 -23.83
CA LEU A 251 5.03 11.07 -23.28
C LEU A 251 5.47 12.51 -23.54
N ILE A 252 6.77 12.81 -23.44
CA ILE A 252 7.35 14.12 -23.74
C ILE A 252 7.25 14.42 -25.24
N THR A 253 7.64 13.45 -26.09
CA THR A 253 7.59 13.59 -27.56
C THR A 253 6.17 13.84 -28.06
N HIS A 254 5.18 13.17 -27.48
CA HIS A 254 3.76 13.39 -27.78
C HIS A 254 3.13 14.57 -27.03
N SER A 255 3.92 15.38 -26.32
CA SER A 255 3.46 16.55 -25.54
C SER A 255 2.33 16.22 -24.55
N LYS A 256 2.32 15.00 -24.00
CA LYS A 256 1.36 14.58 -22.97
C LYS A 256 1.80 15.03 -21.56
N ILE A 257 3.09 15.22 -21.36
CA ILE A 257 3.69 15.74 -20.13
C ILE A 257 4.69 16.84 -20.50
N ASP A 258 4.66 17.94 -19.74
CA ASP A 258 5.70 18.98 -19.76
C ASP A 258 6.56 18.82 -18.49
N ILE A 259 7.86 18.66 -18.67
CA ILE A 259 8.85 18.50 -17.58
C ILE A 259 9.56 19.81 -17.22
N SER A 260 9.16 20.93 -17.84
CA SER A 260 9.80 22.24 -17.62
C SER A 260 9.76 22.68 -16.16
N ASP A 261 8.73 22.29 -15.40
CA ASP A 261 8.62 22.56 -13.98
C ASP A 261 9.73 21.85 -13.18
N SER A 262 9.99 20.57 -13.48
CA SER A 262 11.05 19.77 -12.90
C SER A 262 12.44 20.30 -13.26
N LEU A 263 12.65 20.69 -14.51
CA LEU A 263 13.93 21.26 -14.96
C LEU A 263 14.23 22.58 -14.25
N LYS A 264 13.25 23.49 -14.20
CA LYS A 264 13.37 24.77 -13.46
C LYS A 264 13.50 24.55 -11.96
N TRP A 265 12.88 23.52 -11.39
CA TRP A 265 13.06 23.14 -9.99
C TRP A 265 14.50 22.71 -9.72
N PHE A 266 15.06 21.83 -10.56
CA PHE A 266 16.44 21.37 -10.44
C PHE A 266 17.45 22.51 -10.62
N GLN A 267 17.30 23.33 -11.66
CA GLN A 267 18.19 24.47 -11.95
C GLN A 267 18.20 25.50 -10.81
N ARG A 268 17.04 25.83 -10.24
CA ARG A 268 16.98 26.72 -9.06
C ARG A 268 17.73 26.12 -7.87
N GLY A 269 17.66 24.81 -7.70
CA GLY A 269 18.40 24.08 -6.67
C GLY A 269 19.91 24.10 -6.89
N TYR A 270 20.34 23.88 -8.12
CA TYR A 270 21.74 23.96 -8.52
C TYR A 270 22.32 25.35 -8.29
N ASN A 271 21.65 26.40 -8.77
CA ASN A 271 22.11 27.79 -8.66
C ASN A 271 22.27 28.26 -7.20
N LYS A 272 21.40 27.80 -6.28
CA LYS A 272 21.52 28.10 -4.85
C LYS A 272 22.76 27.49 -4.19
N ARG A 273 23.31 26.44 -4.79
CA ARG A 273 24.39 25.61 -4.25
C ARG A 273 25.66 25.70 -5.09
N GLN A 274 25.69 26.59 -6.08
CA GLN A 274 26.89 26.89 -6.84
C GLN A 274 27.98 27.42 -5.91
N GLY A 275 29.18 26.90 -6.10
CA GLY A 275 30.39 27.27 -5.38
C GLY A 275 31.60 26.68 -6.11
N ASP A 276 32.79 27.00 -5.63
CA ASP A 276 34.03 26.39 -6.08
C ASP A 276 34.50 25.40 -4.99
N PRO A 277 34.59 24.08 -5.26
CA PRO A 277 34.33 23.38 -6.52
C PRO A 277 32.84 23.19 -6.84
N PRO A 278 32.49 22.96 -8.14
CA PRO A 278 31.11 22.77 -8.55
C PRO A 278 30.48 21.56 -7.84
N PRO A 279 29.22 21.67 -7.38
CA PRO A 279 28.57 20.61 -6.63
C PRO A 279 28.26 19.42 -7.53
N ASP A 280 28.45 18.21 -7.00
CA ASP A 280 28.01 16.97 -7.65
C ASP A 280 26.48 16.98 -7.88
N LEU A 281 26.04 16.80 -9.12
CA LEU A 281 24.63 16.91 -9.51
C LEU A 281 23.73 15.91 -8.78
N LEU A 282 24.23 14.72 -8.48
CA LEU A 282 23.50 13.71 -7.71
C LEU A 282 23.33 14.15 -6.24
N SER A 283 24.33 14.81 -5.66
CA SER A 283 24.24 15.42 -4.32
C SER A 283 23.26 16.60 -4.30
N VAL A 284 23.21 17.39 -5.38
CA VAL A 284 22.19 18.44 -5.57
C VAL A 284 20.79 17.82 -5.61
N LEU A 285 20.56 16.78 -6.43
CA LEU A 285 19.27 16.09 -6.48
C LEU A 285 18.87 15.54 -5.10
N SER A 286 19.82 14.89 -4.42
CA SER A 286 19.61 14.35 -3.06
C SER A 286 19.13 15.44 -2.10
N SER A 287 19.77 16.61 -2.14
CA SER A 287 19.40 17.77 -1.32
C SER A 287 17.99 18.26 -1.65
N LEU A 288 17.64 18.34 -2.93
CA LEU A 288 16.33 18.84 -3.37
C LEU A 288 15.19 17.88 -3.02
N VAL A 289 15.41 16.56 -3.15
CA VAL A 289 14.43 15.56 -2.71
C VAL A 289 14.21 15.65 -1.21
N ILE A 290 15.28 15.83 -0.43
CA ILE A 290 15.20 16.05 1.01
C ILE A 290 14.41 17.34 1.31
N GLU A 291 14.66 18.45 0.62
CA GLU A 291 13.90 19.71 0.79
C GLU A 291 12.38 19.52 0.58
N LEU A 292 11.96 18.63 -0.33
CA LEU A 292 10.55 18.30 -0.53
C LEU A 292 9.90 17.62 0.70
N LEU A 293 10.71 17.03 1.60
CA LEU A 293 10.25 16.39 2.83
C LEU A 293 10.13 17.37 4.01
N LEU A 294 10.48 18.65 3.85
CA LEU A 294 10.34 19.66 4.90
C LEU A 294 8.88 19.83 5.33
N CYS A 295 8.65 19.81 6.64
CA CYS A 295 7.34 20.09 7.24
C CYS A 295 7.17 21.56 7.59
N ARG A 296 8.26 22.29 7.86
CA ARG A 296 8.21 23.74 8.14
C ARG A 296 7.77 24.55 6.91
N ASN A 297 8.29 24.17 5.74
CA ASN A 297 7.90 24.76 4.45
C ASN A 297 7.35 23.67 3.54
N MET A 298 6.12 23.24 3.85
CA MET A 298 5.50 22.11 3.17
C MET A 298 5.31 22.39 1.68
N ALA A 299 5.98 21.61 0.84
CA ALA A 299 5.76 21.64 -0.60
C ALA A 299 4.30 21.27 -0.91
N THR A 300 3.59 22.18 -1.58
CA THR A 300 2.20 22.00 -2.00
C THR A 300 2.08 21.11 -3.23
N GLU A 301 3.10 21.14 -4.09
CA GLU A 301 3.18 20.41 -5.35
C GLU A 301 4.57 19.78 -5.47
N PHE A 302 4.63 18.59 -6.07
CA PHE A 302 5.86 17.89 -6.36
C PHE A 302 6.20 18.05 -7.85
N PRO A 303 7.49 18.03 -8.22
CA PRO A 303 7.90 18.08 -9.63
C PRO A 303 7.23 16.98 -10.46
N SER A 304 6.84 17.29 -11.70
CA SER A 304 6.16 16.36 -12.62
C SER A 304 6.91 15.03 -12.82
N THR A 305 8.24 15.08 -12.88
CA THR A 305 9.12 13.90 -13.00
C THR A 305 9.07 12.97 -11.78
N LEU A 306 8.65 13.45 -10.61
CA LEU A 306 8.45 12.66 -9.38
C LEU A 306 7.00 12.20 -9.21
N ALA A 307 6.20 12.22 -10.29
CA ALA A 307 4.81 11.80 -10.25
C ALA A 307 4.64 10.40 -9.64
N PHE A 308 5.36 9.39 -10.13
CA PHE A 308 5.22 8.01 -9.64
C PHE A 308 5.61 7.85 -8.16
N ASP A 309 6.46 8.74 -7.65
CA ASP A 309 6.94 8.78 -6.27
C ASP A 309 6.04 9.57 -5.30
N HIS A 310 4.97 10.22 -5.77
CA HIS A 310 4.20 11.16 -4.95
C HIS A 310 3.77 10.59 -3.59
N THR A 311 3.13 9.42 -3.57
CA THR A 311 2.72 8.79 -2.29
C THR A 311 3.92 8.35 -1.46
N ARG A 312 4.99 7.88 -2.10
CA ARG A 312 6.23 7.49 -1.41
C ARG A 312 6.85 8.68 -0.69
N LEU A 313 6.91 9.84 -1.34
CA LEU A 313 7.40 11.09 -0.75
C LEU A 313 6.51 11.61 0.38
N VAL A 314 5.17 11.50 0.24
CA VAL A 314 4.25 11.88 1.33
C VAL A 314 4.42 10.98 2.55
N LEU A 315 4.61 9.66 2.36
CA LEU A 315 4.89 8.73 3.46
C LEU A 315 6.26 9.00 4.07
N LEU A 316 7.31 9.20 3.27
CA LEU A 316 8.63 9.59 3.76
C LEU A 316 8.58 10.89 4.58
N ARG A 317 7.80 11.88 4.16
CA ARG A 317 7.59 13.12 4.91
C ARG A 317 6.94 12.84 6.28
N ALA A 318 5.98 11.92 6.35
CA ALA A 318 5.36 11.52 7.60
C ALA A 318 6.37 10.81 8.53
N ASP A 319 7.22 9.93 7.97
CA ASP A 319 8.27 9.22 8.70
C ASP A 319 9.33 10.18 9.25
N VAL A 320 9.77 11.15 8.43
CA VAL A 320 10.67 12.23 8.84
C VAL A 320 10.06 13.06 9.96
N ARG A 321 8.76 13.42 9.85
CA ARG A 321 8.06 14.13 10.92
C ARG A 321 8.03 13.32 12.21
N GLN A 322 7.76 12.02 12.13
CA GLN A 322 7.78 11.12 13.29
C GLN A 322 9.16 11.12 13.94
N LEU A 323 10.23 11.00 13.15
CA LEU A 323 11.61 11.06 13.64
C LEU A 323 11.91 12.37 14.36
N VAL A 324 11.53 13.53 13.80
CA VAL A 324 11.69 14.84 14.46
C VAL A 324 10.96 14.88 15.81
N CYS A 325 9.70 14.45 15.85
CA CYS A 325 8.90 14.43 17.09
C CYS A 325 9.53 13.52 18.17
N VAL A 326 9.99 12.32 17.79
CA VAL A 326 10.68 11.40 18.69
C VAL A 326 11.95 12.05 19.26
N GLN A 327 12.76 12.72 18.42
CA GLN A 327 13.96 13.41 18.88
C GLN A 327 13.65 14.58 19.83
N LEU A 328 12.56 15.33 19.59
CA LEU A 328 12.11 16.36 20.53
C LEU A 328 11.71 15.77 21.89
N CYS A 329 11.03 14.63 21.91
CA CYS A 329 10.72 13.93 23.17
C CYS A 329 11.98 13.46 23.90
N ILE A 330 13.01 13.01 23.18
CA ILE A 330 14.29 12.60 23.78
C ILE A 330 15.03 13.80 24.36
N VAL A 331 15.04 14.94 23.67
CA VAL A 331 15.64 16.19 24.17
C VAL A 331 14.93 16.64 25.45
N LEU A 332 13.60 16.63 25.46
CA LEU A 332 12.82 16.94 26.66
C LEU A 332 13.14 15.97 27.81
N PHE A 333 13.17 14.67 27.53
CA PHE A 333 13.50 13.66 28.53
C PHE A 333 14.89 13.87 29.12
N LYS A 334 15.90 14.19 28.30
CA LYS A 334 17.25 14.52 28.77
C LYS A 334 17.27 15.79 29.63
N GLN A 335 16.54 16.83 29.23
CA GLN A 335 16.43 18.08 30.00
C GLN A 335 15.77 17.86 31.37
N VAL A 336 14.65 17.13 31.39
CA VAL A 336 13.92 16.82 32.63
C VAL A 336 14.77 15.91 33.53
N SER A 337 15.45 14.91 32.96
CA SER A 337 16.37 14.06 33.70
C SER A 337 17.53 14.86 34.30
N ALA A 338 18.11 15.80 33.55
CA ALA A 338 19.23 16.63 34.02
C ALA A 338 18.82 17.55 35.19
N ASN A 339 17.60 18.09 35.15
CA ASN A 339 17.09 19.06 36.11
C ASN A 339 16.44 18.42 37.35
N TYR A 340 15.90 17.19 37.23
CA TYR A 340 15.08 16.56 38.27
C TYR A 340 15.70 15.28 38.88
N ALA A 341 16.64 14.61 38.20
CA ALA A 341 17.32 13.45 38.76
C ALA A 341 18.43 13.88 39.73
N SER A 342 18.56 13.15 40.85
CA SER A 342 19.68 13.37 41.78
C SER A 342 21.02 13.11 41.07
N VAL A 343 22.12 13.69 41.58
CA VAL A 343 23.46 13.57 40.97
C VAL A 343 23.88 12.11 40.69
N LEU A 344 23.40 11.16 41.50
CA LEU A 344 23.68 9.72 41.36
C LEU A 344 22.84 9.00 40.27
N LEU A 345 21.68 9.53 39.90
CA LEU A 345 20.74 8.91 38.94
C LEU A 345 20.88 9.44 37.51
N LYS A 346 21.54 10.59 37.33
CA LYS A 346 21.86 11.21 36.03
C LYS A 346 22.50 10.23 35.02
N PRO A 347 23.53 9.43 35.37
CA PRO A 347 24.12 8.49 34.42
C PRO A 347 23.24 7.25 34.15
N MET A 348 22.26 6.94 35.01
CA MET A 348 21.36 5.78 34.84
C MET A 348 20.16 6.08 33.92
N CYS A 349 19.60 7.29 34.01
CA CYS A 349 18.49 7.73 33.15
C CYS A 349 18.90 7.97 31.68
N ILE A 350 20.17 8.31 31.43
CA ILE A 350 20.69 8.67 30.07
C ILE A 350 21.31 7.44 29.36
N LYS A 351 21.24 6.24 29.95
CA LYS A 351 21.71 5.01 29.29
C LYS A 351 20.99 4.80 27.95
N PRO A 352 21.69 4.30 26.91
CA PRO A 352 21.11 4.09 25.59
C PRO A 352 19.89 3.15 25.62
N GLU A 353 19.90 2.15 26.49
CA GLU A 353 18.78 1.21 26.70
C GLU A 353 17.49 1.91 27.16
N THR A 354 17.61 2.89 28.07
CA THR A 354 16.47 3.67 28.56
C THR A 354 15.89 4.56 27.47
N ILE A 355 16.73 5.10 26.60
CA ILE A 355 16.32 5.93 25.46
C ILE A 355 15.57 5.08 24.43
N VAL A 356 16.07 3.89 24.09
CA VAL A 356 15.39 2.96 23.17
C VAL A 356 14.03 2.55 23.75
N ARG A 357 13.97 2.19 25.03
CA ARG A 357 12.70 1.85 25.70
C ARG A 357 11.71 3.02 25.69
N LEU A 358 12.19 4.25 25.89
CA LEU A 358 11.36 5.45 25.81
C LEU A 358 10.81 5.64 24.38
N GLN A 359 11.64 5.45 23.35
CA GLN A 359 11.21 5.55 21.95
C GLN A 359 10.10 4.54 21.65
N GLU A 360 10.28 3.26 22.00
CA GLU A 360 9.28 2.21 21.81
C GLU A 360 7.94 2.55 22.49
N GLN A 361 8.01 3.04 23.74
CA GLN A 361 6.81 3.42 24.50
C GLN A 361 6.11 4.65 23.92
N ILE A 362 6.86 5.66 23.46
CA ILE A 362 6.27 6.82 22.77
C ILE A 362 5.56 6.38 21.50
N LEU A 363 6.21 5.54 20.69
CA LEU A 363 5.65 5.03 19.43
C LEU A 363 4.37 4.21 19.67
N ALA A 364 4.34 3.40 20.72
CA ALA A 364 3.13 2.68 21.14
C ALA A 364 2.00 3.62 21.58
N ILE A 365 2.33 4.73 22.27
CA ILE A 365 1.33 5.73 22.70
C ILE A 365 0.75 6.50 21.50
N VAL A 366 1.56 6.84 20.50
CA VAL A 366 1.08 7.67 19.37
C VAL A 366 0.35 6.87 18.29
N THR A 367 0.51 5.56 18.24
CA THR A 367 -0.05 4.69 17.21
C THR A 367 -1.39 4.09 17.67
N ASP A 368 -2.47 4.34 16.92
CA ASP A 368 -3.77 3.71 17.20
C ASP A 368 -3.85 2.26 16.71
N ASP A 369 -4.90 1.50 17.08
CA ASP A 369 -5.11 0.11 16.66
C ASP A 369 -5.17 -0.06 15.14
N ASN A 370 -5.48 1.02 14.42
CA ASN A 370 -5.50 1.08 12.96
C ASN A 370 -4.15 1.49 12.37
N GLY A 371 -3.10 1.65 13.19
CA GLY A 371 -1.76 2.05 12.80
C GLY A 371 -1.61 3.52 12.41
N ASN A 372 -2.55 4.40 12.75
CA ASN A 372 -2.44 5.84 12.47
C ASN A 372 -1.73 6.56 13.63
N VAL A 373 -0.76 7.38 13.28
CA VAL A 373 0.05 8.14 14.23
C VAL A 373 -0.61 9.48 14.56
N LYS A 374 -0.88 9.75 15.85
CA LYS A 374 -1.60 10.95 16.32
C LYS A 374 -0.87 11.67 17.45
N TRP A 375 0.26 12.30 17.13
CA TRP A 375 1.08 13.06 18.07
C TRP A 375 0.30 14.08 18.92
N THR A 376 -0.50 14.95 18.29
CA THR A 376 -1.18 16.07 19.00
C THR A 376 -2.27 15.63 19.97
N ARG A 377 -2.90 14.47 19.74
CA ARG A 377 -3.93 13.94 20.64
C ARG A 377 -3.35 13.24 21.87
N ASN A 378 -2.15 12.69 21.73
CA ASN A 378 -1.53 11.85 22.74
C ASN A 378 -0.43 12.58 23.54
N VAL A 379 -0.30 13.91 23.40
CA VAL A 379 0.72 14.72 24.10
C VAL A 379 0.67 14.53 25.62
N GLN A 380 -0.53 14.46 26.21
CA GLN A 380 -0.68 14.25 27.66
C GLN A 380 -0.12 12.88 28.09
N ALA A 381 -0.40 11.83 27.32
CA ALA A 381 0.10 10.49 27.60
C ALA A 381 1.63 10.42 27.45
N ILE A 382 2.20 11.11 26.44
CA ILE A 382 3.65 11.22 26.27
C ILE A 382 4.28 11.95 27.46
N ALA A 383 3.72 13.09 27.87
CA ALA A 383 4.23 13.87 29.00
C ALA A 383 4.24 13.05 30.30
N LEU A 384 3.13 12.34 30.60
CA LEU A 384 3.05 11.44 31.74
C LEU A 384 4.10 10.33 31.68
N GLN A 385 4.31 9.73 30.52
CA GLN A 385 5.26 8.63 30.36
C GLN A 385 6.71 9.10 30.52
N VAL A 386 7.07 10.25 29.94
CA VAL A 386 8.39 10.88 30.12
C VAL A 386 8.68 11.08 31.61
N VAL A 387 7.74 11.68 32.35
CA VAL A 387 7.90 11.92 33.80
C VAL A 387 7.96 10.62 34.58
N LYS A 388 7.11 9.64 34.24
CA LYS A 388 7.08 8.33 34.91
C LYS A 388 8.43 7.60 34.81
N ILE A 389 9.10 7.65 33.66
CA ILE A 389 10.43 7.03 33.50
C ILE A 389 11.48 7.76 34.33
N VAL A 390 11.45 9.10 34.37
CA VAL A 390 12.38 9.90 35.19
C VAL A 390 12.18 9.65 36.68
N VAL A 391 10.93 9.53 37.14
CA VAL A 391 10.59 9.31 38.55
C VAL A 391 10.86 7.86 38.97
N ASN A 392 10.48 6.87 38.15
CA ASN A 392 10.71 5.45 38.46
C ASN A 392 12.19 5.06 38.36
N GLY A 393 13.01 5.81 37.62
CA GLY A 393 14.47 5.69 37.70
C GLY A 393 15.03 5.90 39.11
N LYS A 394 14.28 6.51 40.04
CA LYS A 394 14.64 6.65 41.46
C LYS A 394 14.54 5.35 42.26
N SER A 395 13.88 4.29 41.76
CA SER A 395 13.62 3.09 42.55
C SER A 395 14.11 1.80 41.88
N ALA A 396 15.37 1.47 42.15
CA ALA A 396 15.78 0.07 42.31
C ALA A 396 15.98 -0.30 43.79
N VAL A 397 15.72 0.63 44.72
CA VAL A 397 15.97 0.44 46.17
C VAL A 397 14.71 0.62 47.03
N ASP A 398 13.67 1.35 46.57
CA ASP A 398 12.47 1.63 47.37
C ASP A 398 11.20 1.06 46.74
N THR A 399 10.98 -0.25 46.90
CA THR A 399 9.84 -0.99 46.33
C THR A 399 8.52 -0.81 47.12
N LEU A 400 8.41 0.16 48.04
CA LEU A 400 7.25 0.22 48.97
C LEU A 400 6.50 1.55 49.05
N LEU A 401 6.84 2.58 48.25
CA LEU A 401 6.04 3.80 48.19
C LEU A 401 5.70 4.12 46.74
N GLN A 402 4.40 4.11 46.41
CA GLN A 402 3.88 4.71 45.19
C GLN A 402 4.24 6.20 45.19
N LEU A 403 5.41 6.54 44.63
CA LEU A 403 5.81 7.93 44.41
C LEU A 403 4.77 8.56 43.47
N SER A 404 3.99 9.49 44.02
CA SER A 404 3.05 10.28 43.24
C SER A 404 3.79 11.04 42.15
N VAL A 405 3.34 10.89 40.90
CA VAL A 405 3.91 11.59 39.75
C VAL A 405 3.73 13.10 39.96
N PRO A 406 4.81 13.92 39.95
CA PRO A 406 4.69 15.37 40.17
C PRO A 406 3.90 16.05 39.05
N GLN A 407 2.66 16.47 39.35
CA GLN A 407 1.78 17.13 38.37
C GLN A 407 2.38 18.40 37.73
N PRO A 408 3.09 19.29 38.47
CA PRO A 408 3.70 20.47 37.86
C PRO A 408 4.74 20.12 36.78
N LEU A 409 5.43 18.99 36.92
CA LEU A 409 6.41 18.52 35.95
C LEU A 409 5.73 17.93 34.71
N VAL A 410 4.60 17.26 34.89
CA VAL A 410 3.75 16.77 33.79
C VAL A 410 3.18 17.94 33.00
N ASP A 411 2.65 18.95 33.68
CA ASP A 411 2.10 20.16 33.05
C ASP A 411 3.17 20.92 32.26
N PHE A 412 4.39 21.03 32.80
CA PHE A 412 5.54 21.57 32.07
C PHE A 412 5.82 20.76 30.79
N CYS A 413 5.94 19.43 30.89
CA CYS A 413 6.21 18.57 29.74
C CYS A 413 5.10 18.63 28.69
N TYR A 414 3.84 18.66 29.11
CA TYR A 414 2.68 18.77 28.24
C TYR A 414 2.70 20.09 27.45
N ASN A 415 2.82 21.22 28.14
CA ASN A 415 2.83 22.54 27.50
C ASN A 415 4.02 22.72 26.57
N TRP A 416 5.18 22.19 26.97
CA TRP A 416 6.37 22.19 26.13
C TRP A 416 6.15 21.37 24.85
N LEU A 417 5.70 20.12 24.95
CA LEU A 417 5.49 19.25 23.78
C LEU A 417 4.39 19.78 22.86
N LEU A 418 3.29 20.27 23.43
CA LEU A 418 2.17 20.81 22.66
C LEU A 418 2.62 21.96 21.75
N LYS A 419 3.54 22.79 22.24
CA LYS A 419 4.15 23.88 21.48
C LYS A 419 5.19 23.36 20.49
N GLN A 420 6.20 22.62 20.96
CA GLN A 420 7.39 22.29 20.14
C GLN A 420 7.17 21.22 19.06
N ILE A 421 6.11 20.41 19.14
CA ILE A 421 5.76 19.45 18.07
C ILE A 421 5.19 20.15 16.83
N GLN A 422 4.82 21.44 16.92
CA GLN A 422 4.30 22.20 15.79
C GLN A 422 5.45 22.61 14.84
N PRO A 423 5.33 22.36 13.51
CA PRO A 423 6.35 22.73 12.52
C PRO A 423 6.66 24.22 12.44
N SER A 424 5.77 25.08 12.95
CA SER A 424 5.96 26.53 12.99
C SER A 424 6.96 26.99 14.05
N THR A 425 7.38 26.12 14.96
CA THR A 425 8.33 26.49 16.03
C THR A 425 9.78 26.44 15.56
N GLU A 426 10.60 27.33 16.11
CA GLU A 426 12.04 27.35 15.80
C GLU A 426 12.75 26.08 16.31
N VAL A 427 12.34 25.55 17.46
CA VAL A 427 12.92 24.30 18.00
C VAL A 427 12.66 23.12 17.07
N TYR A 428 11.45 23.02 16.51
CA TYR A 428 11.14 22.02 15.48
C TYR A 428 12.02 22.22 14.24
N GLY A 429 12.11 23.47 13.74
CA GLY A 429 12.91 23.80 12.57
C GLY A 429 14.40 23.45 12.74
N LEU A 430 15.00 23.77 13.89
CA LEU A 430 16.40 23.42 14.19
C LEU A 430 16.61 21.91 14.26
N MET A 431 15.67 21.16 14.84
CA MET A 431 15.74 19.70 14.89
C MET A 431 15.59 19.08 13.51
N GLU A 432 14.65 19.60 12.70
CA GLU A 432 14.44 19.20 11.31
C GLU A 432 15.72 19.46 10.48
N GLU A 433 16.29 20.66 10.53
CA GLU A 433 17.54 21.01 9.84
C GLU A 433 18.70 20.10 10.26
N LYS A 434 18.82 19.79 11.56
CA LYS A 434 19.85 18.86 12.07
C LYS A 434 19.70 17.46 11.47
N ILE A 435 18.48 16.90 11.50
CA ILE A 435 18.19 15.56 10.93
C ILE A 435 18.47 15.55 9.43
N PHE A 436 18.11 16.62 8.72
CA PHE A 436 18.27 16.73 7.28
C PHE A 436 19.74 16.83 6.88
N LYS A 437 20.54 17.60 7.64
CA LYS A 437 21.99 17.67 7.45
C LYS A 437 22.64 16.30 7.64
N GLU A 438 22.25 15.58 8.69
CA GLU A 438 22.74 14.22 8.95
C GLU A 438 22.33 13.23 7.83
N LEU A 439 21.09 13.29 7.35
CA LEU A 439 20.63 12.48 6.22
C LEU A 439 21.42 12.79 4.94
N LEU A 440 21.63 14.08 4.63
CA LEU A 440 22.35 14.50 3.42
C LEU A 440 23.82 14.10 3.46
N GLU A 441 24.49 14.25 4.61
CA GLU A 441 25.88 13.82 4.80
C GLU A 441 26.02 12.31 4.57
N GLN A 442 25.12 11.51 5.17
CA GLN A 442 25.15 10.06 5.01
C GLN A 442 24.80 9.61 3.59
N ILE A 443 23.83 10.24 2.92
CA ILE A 443 23.49 9.93 1.51
C ILE A 443 24.66 10.28 0.59
N THR A 444 25.28 11.45 0.80
CA THR A 444 26.42 11.89 -0.01
C THR A 444 27.62 10.96 0.19
N ALA A 445 27.89 10.53 1.43
CA ALA A 445 28.92 9.54 1.73
C ALA A 445 28.61 8.19 1.04
N ALA A 446 27.36 7.72 1.10
CA ALA A 446 26.95 6.48 0.45
C ALA A 446 27.08 6.54 -1.08
N ASN A 447 26.80 7.69 -1.70
CA ASN A 447 26.96 7.89 -3.13
C ASN A 447 28.44 7.87 -3.55
N LYS A 448 29.33 8.53 -2.78
CA LYS A 448 30.78 8.55 -3.04
C LYS A 448 31.41 7.17 -2.93
N SER A 449 31.07 6.39 -1.89
CA SER A 449 31.57 5.01 -1.74
C SER A 449 31.16 4.10 -2.89
N CYS A 450 29.97 4.32 -3.46
CA CYS A 450 29.50 3.55 -4.62
C CYS A 450 30.26 3.92 -5.90
N ALA A 451 30.57 5.22 -6.09
CA ALA A 451 31.33 5.71 -7.23
C ALA A 451 32.78 5.18 -7.26
N VAL A 452 33.41 5.02 -6.10
CA VAL A 452 34.77 4.46 -5.96
C VAL A 452 34.82 2.97 -6.34
N LEU A 453 33.77 2.21 -6.02
CA LEU A 453 33.65 0.80 -6.41
C LEU A 453 33.40 0.62 -7.92
N SER A 454 32.65 1.52 -8.56
CA SER A 454 32.46 1.50 -10.02
C SER A 454 33.69 1.98 -10.80
N ALA A 455 34.51 2.84 -10.20
CA ALA A 455 35.77 3.29 -10.82
C ALA A 455 36.89 2.24 -10.69
N SER A 456 36.87 1.43 -9.64
CA SER A 456 37.88 0.36 -9.44
C SER A 456 37.59 -0.93 -10.20
N SER A 457 36.34 -1.16 -10.65
CA SER A 457 36.00 -2.28 -11.53
C SER A 457 36.37 -2.05 -13.01
N ALA A 458 36.69 -0.80 -13.40
CA ALA A 458 37.16 -0.49 -14.75
C ALA A 458 38.61 -0.97 -15.03
N ALA A 459 39.37 -1.33 -13.99
CA ALA A 459 40.77 -1.75 -14.10
C ALA A 459 40.99 -3.28 -14.05
N ALA A 460 39.94 -4.09 -13.90
CA ALA A 460 40.05 -5.56 -13.79
C ALA A 460 39.12 -6.27 -14.78
N GLN A 461 39.48 -6.26 -16.07
CA GLN A 461 38.91 -7.16 -17.06
C GLN A 461 39.65 -8.51 -17.04
N SER A 462 39.15 -9.47 -16.26
CA SER A 462 39.16 -10.91 -16.61
C SER A 462 38.43 -11.75 -15.55
N LEU A 463 37.41 -12.47 -16.00
CA LEU A 463 36.70 -13.59 -15.34
C LEU A 463 36.14 -13.35 -13.93
N ALA A 464 34.84 -13.03 -13.83
CA ALA A 464 33.86 -13.69 -12.95
C ALA A 464 32.46 -13.02 -13.04
N ASP A 465 31.43 -13.82 -12.79
CA ASP A 465 29.99 -13.55 -12.93
C ASP A 465 29.45 -12.22 -12.35
N PRO A 466 28.54 -11.50 -13.05
CA PRO A 466 27.92 -10.28 -12.56
C PRO A 466 26.62 -10.59 -11.82
N LYS A 467 26.70 -11.21 -10.65
CA LYS A 467 25.57 -11.27 -9.71
C LYS A 467 26.10 -11.04 -8.30
N THR A 468 25.49 -10.07 -7.59
CA THR A 468 25.61 -9.86 -6.12
C THR A 468 26.68 -8.88 -5.60
N SER A 469 26.78 -7.64 -6.11
CA SER A 469 27.75 -6.67 -5.54
C SER A 469 27.21 -5.27 -5.15
N GLY A 470 25.92 -4.95 -5.32
CA GLY A 470 25.35 -3.65 -4.89
C GLY A 470 24.55 -3.65 -3.57
N PHE A 471 23.98 -4.80 -3.19
CA PHE A 471 22.92 -4.85 -2.16
C PHE A 471 23.35 -5.33 -0.77
N ASN A 472 24.57 -5.86 -0.62
CA ASN A 472 24.98 -6.53 0.63
C ASN A 472 25.86 -5.68 1.56
N PHE A 473 26.33 -4.50 1.16
CA PHE A 473 27.22 -3.69 2.02
C PHE A 473 26.50 -2.89 3.12
N LEU A 474 25.18 -2.79 3.04
CA LEU A 474 24.34 -2.18 4.09
C LEU A 474 23.78 -3.21 5.09
N LYS A 475 24.05 -4.50 4.90
CA LYS A 475 23.52 -5.58 5.75
C LYS A 475 24.36 -5.88 6.99
N GLN A 476 25.48 -5.17 7.19
CA GLN A 476 26.45 -5.43 8.26
C GLN A 476 26.49 -4.35 9.36
N ARG A 477 25.37 -3.65 9.58
CA ARG A 477 25.06 -2.93 10.84
C ARG A 477 23.65 -3.29 11.28
N LYS A 478 23.51 -4.40 11.99
CA LYS A 478 22.23 -4.86 12.53
C LYS A 478 21.95 -4.11 13.84
N ALA A 479 21.16 -3.03 13.78
CA ALA A 479 20.17 -2.58 14.78
C ALA A 479 19.66 -1.14 14.47
N ASP A 480 18.49 -1.06 13.84
CA ASP A 480 17.33 -0.28 14.28
C ASP A 480 17.51 1.22 14.57
N SER A 481 17.73 2.01 13.51
CA SER A 481 17.36 3.42 13.52
C SER A 481 16.38 3.64 12.38
N GLU A 482 15.18 4.16 12.68
CA GLU A 482 14.21 4.62 11.67
C GLU A 482 14.89 5.51 10.61
N MET A 483 15.91 6.27 11.03
CA MET A 483 16.74 7.09 10.15
C MET A 483 17.48 6.28 9.06
N ALA A 484 18.00 5.09 9.39
CA ALA A 484 18.67 4.24 8.40
C ALA A 484 17.68 3.69 7.35
N GLY A 485 16.44 3.39 7.76
CA GLY A 485 15.36 2.99 6.87
C GLY A 485 14.92 4.13 5.93
N ILE A 486 14.77 5.35 6.47
CA ILE A 486 14.48 6.56 5.70
C ILE A 486 15.61 6.83 4.70
N LEU A 487 16.86 6.74 5.15
CA LEU A 487 18.05 6.97 4.32
C LEU A 487 18.12 5.99 3.14
N LEU A 488 17.91 4.69 3.39
CA LEU A 488 17.90 3.68 2.33
C LEU A 488 16.83 4.00 1.28
N ARG A 489 15.61 4.33 1.72
CA ARG A 489 14.49 4.64 0.83
C ARG A 489 14.75 5.89 -0.02
N ILE A 490 15.27 6.97 0.59
CA ILE A 490 15.64 8.20 -0.14
C ILE A 490 16.78 7.91 -1.12
N SER A 491 17.82 7.19 -0.70
CA SER A 491 18.96 6.86 -1.56
C SER A 491 18.53 6.04 -2.78
N THR A 492 17.67 5.04 -2.61
CA THR A 492 17.17 4.23 -3.73
C THR A 492 16.34 5.07 -4.68
N LEU A 493 15.44 5.92 -4.15
CA LEU A 493 14.62 6.84 -4.94
C LEU A 493 15.49 7.79 -5.77
N VAL A 494 16.45 8.47 -5.13
CA VAL A 494 17.31 9.44 -5.81
C VAL A 494 18.16 8.78 -6.90
N LYS A 495 18.76 7.61 -6.63
CA LYS A 495 19.58 6.89 -7.61
C LYS A 495 18.76 6.44 -8.82
N PHE A 496 17.57 5.89 -8.58
CA PHE A 496 16.70 5.45 -9.66
C PHE A 496 16.17 6.64 -10.47
N HIS A 497 15.70 7.70 -9.80
CA HIS A 497 15.27 8.94 -10.44
C HIS A 497 16.38 9.54 -11.31
N TRP A 498 17.62 9.56 -10.80
CA TRP A 498 18.78 10.02 -11.55
C TRP A 498 19.06 9.14 -12.77
N SER A 499 18.91 7.81 -12.66
CA SER A 499 19.12 6.94 -13.82
C SER A 499 18.10 7.16 -14.93
N VAL A 500 16.88 7.63 -14.62
CA VAL A 500 15.84 7.91 -15.62
C VAL A 500 15.94 9.33 -16.17
N PHE A 501 16.08 10.34 -15.30
CA PHE A 501 15.98 11.75 -15.68
C PHE A 501 17.30 12.53 -15.63
N GLY A 502 18.41 11.89 -15.22
CA GLY A 502 19.70 12.54 -15.04
C GLY A 502 20.20 13.26 -16.30
N ASP A 503 20.03 12.63 -17.47
CA ASP A 503 20.44 13.18 -18.77
C ASP A 503 19.75 14.55 -19.02
N TYR A 504 18.43 14.62 -18.82
CA TYR A 504 17.66 15.87 -18.95
C TYR A 504 18.13 16.97 -17.99
N TYR A 505 18.52 16.61 -16.76
CA TYR A 505 19.03 17.58 -15.80
C TYR A 505 20.44 18.06 -16.17
N THR A 506 21.28 17.18 -16.71
CA THR A 506 22.65 17.52 -17.13
C THR A 506 22.67 18.39 -18.39
N GLU A 507 21.73 18.21 -19.30
CA GLU A 507 21.62 19.03 -20.51
C GLU A 507 21.06 20.43 -20.23
N TYR A 508 20.26 20.58 -19.17
CA TYR A 508 19.54 21.82 -18.87
C TYR A 508 20.32 22.80 -17.99
N VAL A 509 21.25 22.31 -17.17
CA VAL A 509 22.11 23.09 -16.26
C VAL A 509 23.45 23.34 -16.93
#